data_AF-A0A397FFC5-F1
#
_entry.id   AF-A0A397FFC5-F1
#
_cell.length_a   1.000
_cell.length_b   1.000
_cell.length_c   1.000
_cell.angle_alpha   90.00
_cell.angle_beta   90.00
_cell.angle_gamma   90.00
#
_symmetry.space_group_name_H-M   'P 1'
#
loop_
_entity.id
_entity.type
_entity.pdbx_description
1 polymer ?
#
loop_
_entity_poly.entity_id
_entity_poly.type
_entity_poly.pdbx_seq_one_letter_code
_entity_poly.pdbx_strand_id
1 'polypeptide(L)'
;MYYDLPPRYIWSVRGGSSKISAGEKHSMHMTAVLTYLREVLSESIEEPSVVLLDNFECHVSDESYKIMYEELGAHLCPLPPNSTSVCQPLDVGVMAPFKRNLRNLWLLEEQIVGDDEDPFSSTACQKRMAMVKRAIAAWDMV
;
A
#
# COMPACT_ATOMS: atom_id res chain seq x y z
N MET A 1 -14.15 -2.70 -26.14
CA MET A 1 -13.51 -1.92 -25.04
C MET A 1 -12.30 -2.69 -24.56
N TYR A 2 -11.09 -2.21 -24.87
CA TYR A 2 -9.84 -2.78 -24.38
C TYR A 2 -9.40 -1.95 -23.18
N TYR A 3 -9.47 -2.53 -21.98
CA TYR A 3 -9.00 -1.85 -20.76
C TYR A 3 -7.49 -1.96 -20.69
N ASP A 4 -6.80 -0.82 -20.69
CA ASP A 4 -5.35 -0.77 -20.50
C ASP A 4 -5.05 -1.01 -19.01
N LEU A 5 -4.59 -2.23 -18.72
CA LEU A 5 -4.18 -2.72 -17.40
C LEU A 5 -3.02 -1.87 -16.82
N PRO A 6 -2.75 -1.92 -15.49
CA PRO A 6 -1.62 -1.20 -14.89
C PRO A 6 -0.29 -1.60 -15.55
N PRO A 7 0.78 -0.78 -15.42
CA PRO A 7 2.04 -0.98 -16.15
C PRO A 7 2.48 -2.45 -16.15
N ARG A 8 2.51 -3.08 -17.33
CA ARG A 8 2.83 -4.51 -17.48
C ARG A 8 4.31 -4.85 -17.23
N TYR A 9 5.13 -3.86 -16.91
CA TYR A 9 6.58 -3.99 -16.90
C TYR A 9 7.17 -3.45 -15.60
N ILE A 10 7.86 -4.34 -14.87
CA ILE A 10 8.74 -4.01 -13.75
C ILE A 10 10.10 -3.66 -14.36
N TRP A 11 10.64 -2.50 -14.01
CA TRP A 11 11.94 -2.04 -14.51
C TRP A 11 13.06 -2.96 -14.01
N SER A 12 13.97 -3.39 -14.90
CA SER A 12 15.18 -4.13 -14.57
C SER A 12 16.40 -3.54 -15.29
N VAL A 13 17.59 -3.86 -14.79
CA VAL A 13 18.87 -3.53 -15.47
C VAL A 13 18.85 -4.12 -16.88
N ARG A 14 19.33 -3.36 -17.88
CA ARG A 14 19.33 -3.78 -19.29
C ARG A 14 20.06 -5.13 -19.46
N GLY A 15 19.31 -6.16 -19.86
CA GLY A 15 19.81 -7.54 -20.02
C GLY A 15 19.61 -8.45 -18.80
N GLY A 16 19.06 -7.93 -17.69
CA GLY A 16 18.76 -8.67 -16.47
C GLY A 16 17.29 -9.08 -16.34
N SER A 17 17.06 -10.20 -15.64
CA SER A 17 15.72 -10.64 -15.24
C SER A 17 15.10 -9.68 -14.23
N SER A 18 13.83 -9.32 -14.40
CA SER A 18 13.03 -8.58 -13.41
C SER A 18 12.41 -9.48 -12.33
N LYS A 19 12.65 -10.81 -12.41
CA LYS A 19 12.16 -11.78 -11.43
C LYS A 19 13.09 -11.80 -10.21
N ILE A 20 12.62 -11.20 -9.14
CA ILE A 20 13.11 -11.39 -7.76
C ILE A 20 12.58 -12.73 -7.23
N SER A 21 13.45 -13.54 -6.62
CA SER A 21 13.04 -14.81 -6.02
C SER A 21 12.13 -14.57 -4.81
N ALA A 22 11.28 -15.56 -4.49
CA ALA A 22 10.37 -15.45 -3.34
C ALA A 22 11.14 -15.28 -2.02
N GLY A 23 12.30 -15.94 -1.88
CA GLY A 23 13.17 -15.82 -0.71
C GLY A 23 13.79 -14.41 -0.56
N GLU A 24 14.24 -13.81 -1.66
CA GLU A 24 14.76 -12.44 -1.64
C GLU A 24 13.68 -11.41 -1.29
N LYS A 25 12.45 -11.57 -1.80
CA LYS A 25 11.30 -10.72 -1.44
C LYS A 25 10.98 -10.80 0.05
N HIS A 26 10.86 -12.02 0.58
CA HIS A 26 10.57 -12.23 1.99
C HIS A 26 11.68 -11.63 2.86
N SER A 27 12.95 -11.82 2.49
CA SER A 27 14.09 -11.23 3.18
C SER A 27 14.07 -9.69 3.19
N MET A 28 13.74 -9.04 2.07
CA MET A 28 13.66 -7.58 2.02
C MET A 28 12.49 -7.03 2.85
N HIS A 29 11.33 -7.69 2.83
CA HIS A 29 10.18 -7.30 3.64
C HIS A 29 10.47 -7.46 5.14
N MET A 30 11.14 -8.56 5.53
CA MET A 30 11.60 -8.76 6.90
C MET A 30 12.49 -7.61 7.35
N THR A 31 13.55 -7.30 6.59
CA THR A 31 14.47 -6.22 6.93
C THR A 31 13.74 -4.88 7.08
N ALA A 32 12.84 -4.55 6.15
CA ALA A 32 12.07 -3.31 6.21
C ALA A 32 11.21 -3.20 7.47
N VAL A 33 10.54 -4.29 7.86
CA VAL A 33 9.70 -4.33 9.07
C VAL A 33 10.55 -4.16 10.31
N LEU A 34 11.62 -4.95 10.46
CA LEU A 34 12.46 -4.89 11.66
C LEU A 34 13.14 -3.52 11.82
N THR A 35 13.58 -2.91 10.72
CA THR A 35 14.09 -1.53 10.71
C THR A 35 13.01 -0.54 11.14
N TYR A 36 11.79 -0.65 10.59
CA TYR A 36 10.69 0.24 10.98
C TYR A 36 10.34 0.12 12.47
N LEU A 37 10.28 -1.10 13.03
CA LEU A 37 9.98 -1.30 14.45
C LEU A 37 11.02 -0.59 15.34
N ARG A 38 12.30 -0.69 15.02
CA ARG A 38 13.39 -0.13 15.84
C ARG A 38 13.64 1.35 15.63
N GLU A 39 13.53 1.84 14.41
CA GLU A 39 13.98 3.20 14.06
C GLU A 39 12.82 4.19 13.97
N VAL A 40 11.59 3.72 13.77
CA VAL A 40 10.43 4.60 13.57
C VAL A 40 9.39 4.37 14.67
N LEU A 41 8.96 3.12 14.85
CA LEU A 41 7.90 2.83 15.80
C LEU A 41 8.36 3.14 17.23
N SER A 42 9.58 2.75 17.61
CA SER A 42 10.17 2.98 18.94
C SER A 42 10.13 4.44 19.41
N GLU A 43 10.20 5.41 18.51
CA GLU A 43 10.13 6.84 18.84
C GLU A 43 8.71 7.30 19.18
N SER A 44 7.69 6.51 18.82
CA SER A 44 6.27 6.89 18.86
C SER A 44 5.43 6.08 19.83
N ILE A 45 5.97 5.03 20.45
CA ILE A 45 5.24 4.18 21.40
C ILE A 45 5.72 4.41 22.82
N GLU A 46 4.79 4.30 23.77
CA GLU A 46 5.07 4.34 25.20
C GLU A 46 4.76 2.97 25.83
N GLU A 47 5.61 2.51 26.75
CA GLU A 47 5.34 1.28 27.51
C GLU A 47 4.34 1.53 28.65
N PRO A 48 3.30 0.68 28.84
CA PRO A 48 2.91 -0.48 28.03
C PRO A 48 1.95 -0.12 26.89
N SER A 49 2.24 -0.61 25.69
CA SER A 49 1.38 -0.42 24.50
C SER A 49 0.94 -1.74 23.88
N VAL A 50 -0.14 -1.70 23.09
CA VAL A 50 -0.60 -2.82 22.25
C VAL A 50 -0.56 -2.37 20.80
N VAL A 51 0.12 -3.14 19.95
CA VAL A 51 0.22 -2.87 18.52
C VAL A 51 -0.56 -3.92 17.76
N LEU A 52 -1.59 -3.47 17.04
CA LEU A 52 -2.42 -4.30 16.17
C LEU A 52 -1.85 -4.26 14.76
N LEU A 53 -1.36 -5.40 14.28
CA LEU A 53 -0.89 -5.58 12.89
C LEU A 53 -1.73 -6.63 12.17
N ASP A 54 -1.73 -6.58 10.83
CA ASP A 54 -2.28 -7.68 10.05
C ASP A 54 -1.40 -8.94 10.17
N ASN A 55 -1.95 -10.08 9.79
CA ASN A 55 -1.24 -11.36 9.89
C ASN A 55 -0.24 -11.58 8.74
N PHE A 56 0.42 -10.52 8.29
CA PHE A 56 1.44 -10.63 7.27
C PHE A 56 2.68 -11.30 7.87
N GLU A 57 3.26 -12.26 7.14
CA GLU A 57 4.27 -13.19 7.68
C GLU A 57 5.45 -12.47 8.34
N CYS A 58 5.89 -11.32 7.79
CA CYS A 58 6.99 -10.57 8.39
C CYS A 58 6.61 -9.73 9.62
N HIS A 59 5.34 -9.37 9.78
CA HIS A 59 4.85 -8.71 10.99
C HIS A 59 4.79 -9.68 12.16
N VAL A 60 4.47 -10.95 11.91
CA VAL A 60 4.29 -11.99 12.93
C VAL A 60 5.47 -12.95 13.06
N SER A 61 6.66 -12.54 12.62
CA SER A 61 7.87 -13.34 12.79
C SER A 61 8.34 -13.35 14.26
N ASP A 62 9.11 -14.37 14.64
CA ASP A 62 9.68 -14.48 15.98
C ASP A 62 10.53 -13.25 16.35
N GLU A 63 11.26 -12.70 15.39
CA GLU A 63 12.06 -11.48 15.55
C GLU A 63 11.18 -10.25 15.83
N SER A 64 10.07 -10.10 15.11
CA SER A 64 9.12 -9.00 15.34
C SER A 64 8.52 -9.09 16.74
N TYR A 65 8.11 -10.28 17.20
CA TYR A 65 7.64 -10.47 18.58
C TYR A 65 8.71 -10.12 19.63
N LYS A 66 9.96 -10.54 19.42
CA LYS A 66 11.07 -10.20 20.33
C LYS A 66 11.30 -8.70 20.42
N ILE A 67 11.40 -8.00 19.29
CA ILE A 67 11.60 -6.55 19.28
C ILE A 67 10.45 -5.86 20.01
N MET A 68 9.21 -6.22 19.69
CA MET A 68 8.03 -5.60 20.30
C MET A 68 8.01 -5.77 21.82
N TYR A 69 8.26 -6.99 22.31
CA TYR A 69 8.17 -7.29 23.73
C TYR A 69 9.42 -6.86 24.53
N GLU A 70 10.61 -7.21 24.04
CA GLU A 70 11.87 -7.02 24.78
C GLU A 70 12.47 -5.63 24.62
N GLU A 71 12.32 -5.00 23.44
CA GLU A 71 12.93 -3.69 23.16
C GLU A 71 11.93 -2.54 23.33
N LEU A 72 10.68 -2.73 22.89
CA LEU A 72 9.67 -1.67 22.85
C LEU A 72 8.66 -1.71 24.03
N GLY A 73 8.65 -2.77 24.84
CA GLY A 73 7.70 -2.90 25.95
C GLY A 73 6.24 -2.96 25.50
N ALA A 74 5.97 -3.52 24.32
CA ALA A 74 4.64 -3.60 23.75
C ALA A 74 4.23 -5.00 23.32
N HIS A 75 2.92 -5.24 23.40
CA HIS A 75 2.32 -6.49 22.98
C HIS A 75 1.91 -6.41 21.51
N LEU A 76 2.53 -7.26 20.69
CA LEU A 76 2.13 -7.45 19.31
C LEU A 76 0.89 -8.35 19.23
N CYS A 77 -0.18 -7.88 18.60
CA CYS A 77 -1.42 -8.64 18.44
C CYS A 77 -1.82 -8.69 16.96
N PRO A 78 -1.70 -9.87 16.30
CA PRO A 78 -2.13 -10.01 14.93
C PRO A 78 -3.64 -10.11 14.82
N LEU A 79 -4.19 -9.52 13.76
CA LEU A 79 -5.59 -9.69 13.41
C LEU A 79 -5.88 -11.14 12.99
N PRO A 80 -7.11 -11.66 13.23
CA PRO A 80 -7.52 -12.96 12.72
C PRO A 80 -7.30 -13.06 11.20
N PRO A 81 -6.95 -14.25 10.67
CA PRO A 81 -6.79 -14.44 9.24
C PRO A 81 -8.03 -13.99 8.46
N ASN A 82 -7.81 -13.33 7.31
CA ASN A 82 -8.87 -12.81 6.42
C ASN A 82 -9.79 -11.75 7.04
N SER A 83 -9.39 -11.11 8.15
CA SER A 83 -10.19 -10.09 8.81
C SER A 83 -9.73 -8.65 8.55
N THR A 84 -8.65 -8.43 7.81
CA THR A 84 -8.09 -7.10 7.50
C THR A 84 -9.15 -6.10 7.02
N SER A 85 -9.99 -6.48 6.06
CA SER A 85 -11.02 -5.61 5.50
C SER A 85 -12.15 -5.24 6.47
N VAL A 86 -12.23 -5.90 7.62
CA VAL A 86 -13.29 -5.73 8.62
C VAL A 86 -12.75 -5.18 9.95
N CYS A 87 -11.52 -5.55 10.30
CA CYS A 87 -10.96 -5.32 11.62
C CYS A 87 -9.75 -4.37 11.63
N GLN A 88 -9.07 -4.15 10.49
CA GLN A 88 -7.91 -3.27 10.45
C GLN A 88 -8.37 -1.80 10.37
N PRO A 89 -8.05 -0.94 11.36
CA PRO A 89 -8.53 0.44 11.37
C PRO A 89 -8.13 1.24 10.13
N LEU A 90 -6.90 1.03 9.61
CA LEU A 90 -6.46 1.67 8.38
C LEU A 90 -7.30 1.23 7.18
N ASP A 91 -7.59 -0.06 7.03
CA ASP A 91 -8.37 -0.53 5.89
C ASP A 91 -9.83 -0.12 5.97
N VAL A 92 -10.45 -0.24 7.14
CA VAL A 92 -11.87 0.06 7.34
C VAL A 92 -12.14 1.56 7.38
N GLY A 93 -11.31 2.29 8.13
CA GLY A 93 -11.51 3.71 8.41
C GLY A 93 -10.95 4.63 7.33
N VAL A 94 -9.85 4.26 6.67
CA VAL A 94 -9.17 5.13 5.70
C VAL A 94 -9.27 4.58 4.29
N MET A 95 -8.79 3.34 4.06
CA MET A 95 -8.67 2.80 2.70
C MET A 95 -10.01 2.49 2.06
N ALA A 96 -11.01 2.00 2.80
CA ALA A 96 -12.32 1.69 2.26
C ALA A 96 -13.06 2.98 1.80
N PRO A 97 -13.16 4.04 2.63
CA PRO A 97 -13.67 5.34 2.17
C PRO A 97 -12.86 5.92 1.01
N PHE A 98 -11.52 5.89 1.09
CA PHE A 98 -10.65 6.36 0.03
C PHE A 98 -10.92 5.67 -1.32
N LYS A 99 -10.94 4.32 -1.34
CA LYS A 99 -11.21 3.52 -2.55
C LYS A 99 -12.63 3.77 -3.09
N ARG A 100 -13.61 4.00 -2.21
CA ARG A 100 -14.98 4.37 -2.60
C ARG A 100 -15.00 5.73 -3.27
N ASN A 101 -14.34 6.73 -2.69
CA ASN A 101 -14.27 8.09 -3.23
C ASN A 101 -13.53 8.12 -4.57
N LEU A 102 -12.41 7.40 -4.69
CA LEU A 102 -11.68 7.20 -5.95
C LEU A 102 -12.60 6.67 -7.06
N ARG A 103 -13.41 5.65 -6.75
CA ARG A 103 -14.36 5.07 -7.71
C ARG A 103 -15.45 6.07 -8.10
N ASN A 104 -16.02 6.76 -7.12
CA ASN A 104 -17.09 7.73 -7.36
C ASN A 104 -16.60 8.89 -8.23
N LEU A 105 -15.44 9.45 -7.92
CA LEU A 105 -14.84 10.52 -8.71
C LEU A 105 -14.50 10.04 -10.13
N TRP A 106 -14.00 8.81 -10.28
CA TRP A 106 -13.71 8.26 -11.61
C TRP A 106 -14.97 8.11 -12.47
N LEU A 107 -16.11 7.77 -11.88
CA LEU A 107 -17.39 7.68 -12.58
C LEU A 107 -17.96 9.05 -12.99
N LEU A 108 -17.62 10.10 -12.25
CA LEU A 108 -18.08 11.48 -12.49
C LEU A 108 -17.11 12.29 -13.35
N GLU A 109 -15.90 11.79 -13.56
CA GLU A 109 -14.87 12.48 -14.31
C GLU A 109 -15.21 12.50 -15.81
N GLU A 110 -15.08 13.66 -16.42
CA GLU A 110 -15.23 13.81 -17.86
C GLU A 110 -14.15 13.00 -18.59
N GLN A 111 -14.48 12.50 -19.79
CA GLN A 111 -13.48 11.82 -20.60
C GLN A 111 -12.33 12.77 -20.92
N ILE A 112 -11.11 12.30 -20.68
CA ILE A 112 -9.90 13.02 -21.05
C ILE A 112 -9.81 13.03 -22.58
N VAL A 113 -10.08 14.19 -23.17
CA VAL A 113 -9.90 14.41 -24.61
C VAL A 113 -8.40 14.42 -24.92
N GLY A 114 -7.98 13.64 -25.92
CA GLY A 114 -6.60 13.62 -26.39
C GLY A 114 -6.26 14.84 -27.26
N ASP A 115 -4.96 15.04 -27.51
CA ASP A 115 -4.47 16.17 -28.32
C ASP A 115 -4.62 15.91 -29.84
N ASP A 116 -4.93 14.67 -30.25
CA ASP A 116 -5.13 14.28 -31.65
C ASP A 116 -6.61 14.38 -32.09
N GLU A 117 -6.87 14.35 -33.41
CA GLU A 117 -8.24 14.28 -33.99
C GLU A 117 -9.07 13.07 -33.51
N ASP A 118 -8.45 12.10 -32.80
CA ASP A 118 -9.13 11.03 -32.10
C ASP A 118 -9.46 11.46 -30.66
N PRO A 119 -10.74 11.70 -30.31
CA PRO A 119 -11.18 12.08 -28.97
C PRO A 119 -10.82 11.06 -27.87
N PHE A 120 -10.41 9.84 -28.23
CA PHE A 120 -10.03 8.78 -27.30
C PHE A 120 -8.50 8.64 -27.10
N SER A 121 -7.69 9.50 -27.72
CA SER A 121 -6.22 9.42 -27.76
C SER A 121 -5.48 10.02 -26.55
N SER A 122 -6.07 10.06 -25.36
CA SER A 122 -5.41 10.65 -24.18
C SER A 122 -4.02 10.03 -23.91
N THR A 123 -3.02 10.91 -23.75
CA THR A 123 -1.63 10.51 -23.54
C THR A 123 -1.44 9.82 -22.19
N ALA A 124 -0.41 8.97 -22.08
CA ALA A 124 -0.06 8.34 -20.80
C ALA A 124 0.30 9.37 -19.70
N CYS A 125 0.75 10.57 -20.08
CA CYS A 125 1.00 11.67 -19.14
C CYS A 125 -0.32 12.22 -18.58
N GLN A 126 -1.28 12.54 -19.45
CA GLN A 126 -2.61 13.05 -19.06
C GLN A 126 -3.36 12.04 -18.17
N LYS A 127 -3.36 10.75 -18.53
CA LYS A 127 -3.97 9.69 -17.72
C LYS A 127 -3.37 9.60 -16.31
N ARG A 128 -2.04 9.69 -16.20
CA ARG A 128 -1.35 9.68 -14.89
C ARG A 128 -1.69 10.92 -14.07
N MET A 129 -1.68 12.09 -14.69
CA MET A 129 -2.06 13.35 -14.03
C MET A 129 -3.49 13.30 -13.50
N ALA A 130 -4.44 12.80 -14.29
CA ALA A 130 -5.82 12.60 -13.87
C ALA A 130 -5.92 11.65 -12.68
N MET A 131 -5.23 10.50 -12.71
CA MET A 131 -5.19 9.59 -11.55
C MET A 131 -4.65 10.25 -10.29
N VAL A 132 -3.56 11.03 -10.39
CA VAL A 132 -2.97 11.72 -9.23
C VAL A 132 -3.95 12.75 -8.67
N LYS A 133 -4.53 13.62 -9.52
CA LYS A 133 -5.51 14.61 -9.09
C LYS A 133 -6.73 13.96 -8.43
N ARG A 134 -7.21 12.85 -8.99
CA ARG A 134 -8.32 12.08 -8.41
C ARG A 134 -7.96 11.48 -7.06
N ALA A 135 -6.74 10.96 -6.90
CA ALA A 135 -6.27 10.43 -5.62
C ALA A 135 -6.19 11.53 -4.56
N ILE A 136 -5.69 12.72 -4.90
CA ILE A 136 -5.68 13.88 -4.00
C ILE A 136 -7.11 14.24 -3.58
N ALA A 137 -8.01 14.45 -4.54
CA ALA A 137 -9.40 14.78 -4.25
C ALA A 137 -10.13 13.70 -3.45
N ALA A 138 -9.84 12.42 -3.69
CA ALA A 138 -10.40 11.32 -2.92
C ALA A 138 -9.88 11.27 -1.49
N TRP A 139 -8.61 11.66 -1.27
CA TRP A 139 -7.98 11.73 0.04
C TRP A 139 -8.53 12.87 0.88
N ASP A 140 -8.78 14.05 0.29
CA ASP A 140 -9.38 15.20 0.99
C ASP A 140 -10.82 14.93 1.51
N MET A 141 -11.42 13.81 1.08
CA MET A 141 -12.75 13.37 1.48
C MET A 141 -12.74 12.26 2.56
N VAL A 142 -11.56 11.89 3.09
CA VAL A 142 -11.37 10.88 4.14
C VAL A 142 -11.02 11.59 5.44
#